data_AF-A0A2S7XQU9-F1
#
_entry.id   AF-A0A2S7XQU9-F1
#
_cell.length_a   1.000
_cell.length_b   1.000
_cell.length_c   1.000
_cell.angle_alpha   90.00
_cell.angle_beta   90.00
_cell.angle_gamma   90.00
#
_symmetry.space_group_name_H-M   'P 1'
#
loop_
_entity.id
_entity.type
_entity.pdbx_description
1 polymer ?
#
loop_
_entity_poly.entity_id
_entity_poly.type
_entity_poly.pdbx_seq_one_letter_code
_entity_poly.pdbx_strand_id
1 'polypeptide(L)' 'MQVPVMLADPSVAAPNHPEEDWKIWTVINPATWMVPFFGILFVQMWMIHSYALALPGYGFKDSVRVAAPAAVVAPATQAQ' A
#
# COMPACT_ATOMS: atom_id res chain seq x y z
N MET A 1 -8.03 -21.96 8.44
CA MET A 1 -9.50 -22.08 8.28
C MET A 1 -9.76 -22.35 6.81
N GLN A 2 -10.12 -23.59 6.45
CA GLN A 2 -10.54 -23.90 5.08
C GLN A 2 -11.90 -23.24 4.85
N VAL A 3 -11.98 -22.33 3.88
CA VAL A 3 -13.24 -21.67 3.53
C VAL A 3 -14.16 -22.77 3.00
N PRO A 4 -15.37 -22.95 3.56
CA PRO A 4 -16.25 -24.00 3.09
C PRO A 4 -16.60 -23.67 1.64
N VAL A 5 -16.27 -24.59 0.73
CA VAL A 5 -16.72 -24.58 -0.66
C VAL A 5 -18.23 -24.79 -0.62
N MET A 6 -18.99 -23.74 -0.31
CA MET A 6 -20.37 -23.90 0.17
C MET A 6 -21.38 -24.35 -0.91
N LEU A 7 -20.97 -24.56 -2.16
CA LEU A 7 -21.89 -24.89 -3.26
C LEU A 7 -21.29 -25.75 -4.39
N ALA A 8 -20.03 -26.21 -4.31
CA ALA A 8 -19.47 -27.03 -5.41
C ALA A 8 -19.95 -28.48 -5.30
N ASP A 9 -20.30 -29.06 -6.44
CA ASP A 9 -20.52 -30.49 -6.58
C ASP A 9 -19.37 -31.27 -5.92
N PRO A 10 -19.63 -32.27 -5.06
CA PRO A 10 -18.60 -33.07 -4.40
C PRO A 10 -17.60 -33.73 -5.36
N SER A 11 -17.95 -33.87 -6.64
CA SER A 11 -17.07 -34.37 -7.69
C SER A 11 -16.03 -33.35 -8.17
N VAL A 12 -16.20 -32.06 -7.87
CA VAL A 12 -15.25 -31.01 -8.25
C VAL A 12 -14.18 -30.90 -7.17
N ALA A 13 -12.94 -31.19 -7.56
CA ALA A 13 -11.78 -31.09 -6.68
C ALA A 13 -11.62 -29.67 -6.12
N ALA A 14 -11.30 -29.57 -4.83
CA ALA A 14 -10.95 -28.31 -4.21
C ALA A 14 -9.64 -27.79 -4.83
N PRO A 15 -9.59 -26.52 -5.27
CA PRO A 15 -8.39 -25.96 -5.86
C PRO A 15 -7.24 -25.88 -4.84
N ASN A 16 -6.02 -26.19 -5.28
CA ASN A 16 -4.83 -26.05 -4.45
C ASN A 16 -4.18 -24.68 -4.67
N HIS A 17 -4.30 -23.80 -3.69
CA HIS A 17 -3.72 -22.46 -3.72
C HIS A 17 -2.33 -22.46 -3.06
N PRO A 18 -1.32 -21.80 -3.65
CA PRO A 18 -1.38 -20.87 -4.78
C PRO A 18 -1.10 -21.49 -6.15
N GLU A 19 -0.78 -22.79 -6.21
CA GLU A 19 -0.30 -23.49 -7.41
C GLU A 19 -1.28 -23.42 -8.59
N GLU A 20 -2.58 -23.38 -8.30
CA GLU A 20 -3.65 -23.37 -9.30
C GLU A 20 -4.27 -21.98 -9.53
N ASP A 21 -3.77 -20.92 -8.88
CA ASP A 21 -4.35 -19.58 -8.98
C ASP A 21 -4.29 -18.98 -10.39
N TRP A 22 -3.29 -19.38 -11.19
CA TRP A 22 -3.18 -18.96 -12.58
C TRP A 22 -4.42 -19.34 -13.41
N LYS A 23 -5.22 -20.32 -12.96
CA LYS A 23 -6.48 -20.71 -13.62
C LYS A 23 -7.53 -19.60 -13.60
N ILE A 24 -7.39 -18.55 -12.77
CA ILE A 24 -8.31 -17.40 -12.81
C ILE A 24 -8.36 -16.75 -14.20
N TRP A 25 -7.26 -16.80 -14.96
CA TRP A 25 -7.18 -16.28 -16.32
C TRP A 25 -7.97 -17.10 -17.36
N THR A 26 -8.47 -18.28 -16.98
CA THR A 26 -9.41 -19.05 -17.83
C THR A 26 -10.84 -18.51 -17.75
N VAL A 27 -11.13 -17.69 -16.74
CA VAL A 27 -12.44 -17.05 -16.53
C VAL A 27 -12.38 -15.56 -16.83
N ILE A 28 -11.30 -14.90 -16.42
CA ILE A 28 -11.09 -13.45 -16.57
C ILE A 28 -10.05 -13.21 -17.66
N ASN A 29 -10.41 -12.45 -18.70
CA ASN A 29 -9.44 -12.04 -19.71
C ASN A 29 -8.46 -11.00 -19.12
N PRO A 30 -7.14 -11.32 -19.01
CA PRO A 30 -6.17 -10.38 -18.46
C PRO A 30 -6.04 -9.12 -19.32
N ALA A 31 -6.17 -9.19 -20.64
CA ALA A 31 -6.06 -8.02 -21.51
C ALA A 31 -7.19 -7.01 -21.28
N THR A 32 -8.38 -7.48 -20.89
CA THR A 32 -9.52 -6.62 -20.56
C THR A 32 -9.42 -6.05 -19.15
N TRP A 33 -8.95 -6.85 -18.18
CA TRP A 33 -9.05 -6.52 -16.75
C TRP A 33 -7.78 -5.96 -16.10
N MET A 34 -6.60 -6.09 -16.73
CA MET A 34 -5.36 -5.50 -16.20
C MET A 34 -5.46 -3.98 -16.04
N VAL A 35 -5.95 -3.27 -17.05
CA VAL A 35 -6.06 -1.79 -16.99
C VAL A 35 -7.07 -1.34 -15.92
N PRO A 36 -8.28 -1.93 -15.81
CA PRO A 36 -9.19 -1.67 -14.69
C PRO A 36 -8.56 -1.89 -13.31
N PHE A 37 -7.81 -2.99 -13.10
CA PHE A 37 -7.15 -3.24 -11.82
C PHE A 37 -6.12 -2.16 -11.47
N PHE A 38 -5.28 -1.76 -12.42
CA PHE A 38 -4.36 -0.65 -12.19
C PHE A 38 -5.09 0.67 -11.95
N GLY A 39 -6.22 0.91 -12.62
CA GLY A 39 -7.08 2.07 -12.36
C GLY A 39 -7.60 2.09 -10.92
N ILE A 40 -8.07 0.95 -10.41
CA ILE A 40 -8.52 0.82 -9.02
C ILE A 40 -7.36 1.06 -8.05
N LEU A 41 -6.19 0.45 -8.28
CA LEU A 41 -5.00 0.66 -7.44
C LEU A 41 -4.56 2.12 -7.44
N PHE A 42 -4.64 2.80 -8.59
CA PHE A 42 -4.34 4.21 -8.71
C PHE A 42 -5.32 5.08 -7.92
N VAL A 43 -6.63 4.82 -8.03
CA VAL A 43 -7.64 5.52 -7.23
C VAL A 43 -7.42 5.26 -5.73
N GLN A 44 -7.15 4.01 -5.36
CA GLN A 44 -6.86 3.62 -3.97
C GLN A 44 -5.63 4.34 -3.42
N MET A 45 -4.57 4.47 -4.21
CA MET A 45 -3.35 5.22 -3.88
C MET A 45 -3.71 6.66 -3.49
N TRP A 46 -4.46 7.38 -4.34
CA TRP A 46 -4.88 8.76 -4.07
C TRP A 46 -5.78 8.88 -2.84
N MET A 47 -6.75 7.98 -2.67
CA MET A 47 -7.64 8.02 -1.51
C MET A 47 -6.87 7.90 -0.19
N ILE A 48 -5.95 6.94 -0.10
CA ILE A 48 -5.16 6.72 1.12
C ILE A 48 -4.25 7.91 1.39
N HIS A 49 -3.52 8.40 0.39
CA HIS A 49 -2.58 9.50 0.58
C HIS A 49 -3.29 10.81 0.90
N SER A 50 -4.41 11.09 0.25
CA SER A 50 -5.20 12.28 0.54
C SER A 50 -5.73 12.26 1.98
N TYR A 51 -6.22 11.11 2.43
CA TYR A 51 -6.67 10.95 3.81
C TYR A 51 -5.51 11.06 4.80
N ALA A 52 -4.40 10.35 4.56
CA ALA A 52 -3.23 10.38 5.44
C ALA A 52 -2.67 11.81 5.59
N LEU A 53 -2.57 12.56 4.48
CA LEU A 53 -2.09 13.94 4.50
C LEU A 53 -3.05 14.92 5.20
N ALA A 54 -4.34 14.57 5.32
CA ALA A 54 -5.31 15.36 6.07
C ALA A 54 -5.25 15.11 7.59
N LEU A 55 -4.61 14.03 8.03
CA LEU A 55 -4.45 13.74 9.46
C LEU A 55 -3.43 14.68 10.11
N PRO A 56 -3.68 15.15 11.34
CA PRO A 56 -2.70 15.94 12.08
C PRO A 56 -1.37 15.21 12.23
N GLY A 57 -0.26 15.86 11.87
CA GLY A 57 1.10 15.30 12.04
C GLY A 57 1.62 14.48 10.84
N TYR A 58 0.77 14.19 9.85
CA TYR A 58 1.14 13.44 8.65
C TYR A 58 1.14 14.29 7.37
N GLY A 59 0.60 15.51 7.42
CA GLY A 59 0.59 16.43 6.28
C GLY A 59 1.98 16.97 5.93
N PHE A 60 2.17 17.40 4.68
CA PHE A 60 3.44 17.99 4.22
C PHE A 60 3.91 19.18 5.07
N LYS A 61 2.96 19.98 5.58
CA LYS A 61 3.25 21.10 6.50
C LYS A 61 3.84 20.66 7.84
N ASP A 62 3.54 19.43 8.27
CA ASP A 62 3.99 18.84 9.53
C ASP A 62 5.31 18.06 9.34
N SER A 63 5.72 17.83 8.08
CA SER A 63 6.98 17.16 7.73
C SER A 63 8.23 17.99 8.03
N VAL A 64 8.08 19.28 8.35
CA VAL A 64 9.17 20.19 8.76
C VAL A 64 9.40 20.07 10.27
N ARG A 65 9.78 18.88 10.73
CA ARG A 65 10.74 18.78 11.84
C ARG A 65 12.11 18.53 11.24
N VAL A 66 12.60 19.50 10.48
CA VAL A 66 14.05 19.66 10.35
C VAL A 66 14.51 19.89 11.79
N ALA A 67 15.20 18.91 12.37
CA ALA A 67 15.89 19.12 13.63
C ALA A 67 16.66 20.44 13.48
N ALA A 68 16.33 21.44 14.28
CA ALA A 68 17.02 22.72 14.25
C ALA A 68 18.52 22.40 14.23
N PRO A 69 19.30 22.94 13.26
CA PRO A 69 20.72 22.62 13.18
C PRO A 69 21.30 22.87 14.57
N ALA A 70 21.94 21.85 15.14
CA ALA A 70 22.53 21.95 16.47
C ALA A 70 23.33 23.25 16.51
N ALA A 71 22.94 24.18 17.38
CA ALA A 71 23.57 25.47 17.48
C ALA A 71 25.07 25.21 17.68
N VAL A 72 25.87 25.54 16.67
CA VAL A 72 27.32 25.48 16.78
C VAL A 72 27.69 26.56 17.77
N VAL A 73 27.90 26.16 19.03
CA VAL A 73 28.40 27.06 20.07
C VAL A 73 29.78 27.49 19.59
N ALA A 74 29.89 28.73 19.10
CA ALA A 74 31.18 29.31 18.79
C ALA A 74 32.05 29.24 20.06
N PRO A 75 33.29 28.73 19.98
CA PRO A 75 34.16 28.73 21.15
C PRO A 75 34.32 30.18 21.62
N ALA A 76 34.06 30.41 22.90
CA ALA A 76 34.26 31.72 23.51
C ALA A 76 35.67 32.20 23.17
N THR A 77 35.78 33.41 22.64
CA THR A 77 37.07 34.08 22.44
C THR A 77 37.81 34.06 23.76
N GLN A 78 38.84 33.22 23.85
CA GLN A 78 39.78 33.25 24.96
C GLN A 78 40.51 34.59 24.87
N ALA A 79 40.15 35.51 25.75
CA ALA A 79 40.92 36.71 25.97
C ALA A 79 42.19 36.31 26.73
N GLN A 80 43.34 36.42 26.06
CA GLN A 80 44.64 36.66 26.67
C GLN A 80 45.52 37.44 25.71
#